data_AF-A0A0F6X2G8-F1
#
_entry.id   AF-A0A0F6X2G8-F1
#
_cell.length_a   1.000
_cell.length_b   1.000
_cell.length_c   1.000
_cell.angle_alpha   90.00
_cell.angle_beta   90.00
_cell.angle_gamma   90.00
#
_symmetry.space_group_name_H-M   'P 1'
#
loop_
_entity.id
_entity.type
_entity.pdbx_description
1 polymer ?
#
loop_
_entity_poly.entity_id
_entity_poly.type
_entity_poly.pdbx_seq_one_letter_code
_entity_poly.pdbx_strand_id
1 'polypeptide(L)' 'QGYQQLVYAKSGELLAEELRLAQQALSEITGEFTSDDLLGRIFSSFCIGK' A
#
# COMPACT_ATOMS: atom_id res chain seq x y z
N GLN A 1 6.67 -11.75 13.15
CA GLN A 1 8.14 -11.83 12.94
C GLN A 1 8.67 -10.56 12.26
N GLY A 2 8.02 -10.06 11.19
CA GLY A 2 8.41 -8.82 10.50
C GLY A 2 8.65 -7.57 11.36
N TYR A 3 7.79 -7.28 12.36
CA TYR A 3 8.00 -6.15 13.29
C TYR A 3 9.33 -6.22 14.04
N GLN A 4 9.77 -7.42 14.44
CA GLN A 4 11.06 -7.58 15.11
C GLN A 4 12.23 -7.37 14.15
N GLN A 5 12.11 -7.79 12.88
CA GLN A 5 13.16 -7.57 11.88
C GLN A 5 13.31 -6.08 11.52
N LEU A 6 12.22 -5.33 11.43
CA LEU A 6 12.24 -3.88 11.24
C LEU A 6 12.96 -3.17 12.40
N VAL A 7 12.56 -3.47 13.64
CA VAL A 7 13.02 -2.73 14.82
C VAL A 7 14.44 -3.12 15.24
N TYR A 8 14.77 -4.41 15.21
CA TYR A 8 16.03 -4.91 15.79
C TYR A 8 17.11 -5.22 14.75
N ALA A 9 16.72 -5.72 13.58
CA ALA A 9 17.67 -6.02 12.50
C ALA A 9 17.85 -4.87 11.50
N LYS A 10 17.10 -3.75 11.66
CA LYS A 10 17.01 -2.64 10.70
C LYS A 10 16.72 -3.10 9.27
N SER A 11 16.05 -4.24 9.11
CA SER A 11 15.82 -4.87 7.82
C SER A 11 14.47 -4.42 7.25
N GLY A 12 14.36 -3.10 7.02
CA GLY A 12 13.13 -2.50 6.48
C GLY A 12 12.79 -2.98 5.08
N GLU A 13 13.81 -3.31 4.27
CA GLU A 13 13.65 -3.80 2.90
C GLU A 13 12.97 -5.18 2.84
N LEU A 14 13.36 -6.10 3.74
CA LEU A 14 12.72 -7.42 3.80
C LEU A 14 11.24 -7.31 4.20
N LEU A 15 10.94 -6.49 5.21
CA LEU A 15 9.55 -6.27 5.62
C LEU A 15 8.75 -5.58 4.52
N ALA A 16 9.34 -4.63 3.79
CA ALA A 16 8.67 -3.98 2.67
C ALA A 16 8.30 -4.97 1.56
N GLU A 17 9.17 -5.93 1.27
CA GLU A 17 8.90 -6.99 0.28
C GLU A 17 7.80 -7.94 0.77
N GLU A 18 7.81 -8.35 2.04
CA GLU A 18 6.71 -9.15 2.62
C GLU A 18 5.37 -8.43 2.53
N LEU A 19 5.34 -7.13 2.82
CA LEU A 19 4.13 -6.31 2.72
C LEU A 19 3.66 -6.16 1.26
N ARG A 20 4.59 -6.05 0.31
CA ARG A 20 4.28 -6.02 -1.13
C ARG A 20 3.61 -7.31 -1.57
N LEU A 21 4.16 -8.47 -1.20
CA LEU A 21 3.58 -9.77 -1.52
C LEU A 21 2.19 -9.96 -0.88
N ALA A 22 2.03 -9.56 0.39
CA ALA A 22 0.74 -9.60 1.06
C ALA A 22 -0.31 -8.72 0.35
N GLN A 23 0.07 -7.52 -0.09
CA GLN A 23 -0.81 -6.62 -0.84
C GLN A 23 -1.22 -7.22 -2.20
N GLN A 24 -0.31 -7.90 -2.91
CA GLN A 24 -0.64 -8.59 -4.17
C GLN A 24 -1.66 -9.71 -3.94
N ALA A 25 -1.44 -10.58 -2.94
CA ALA A 25 -2.36 -11.66 -2.62
C ALA A 25 -3.76 -11.16 -2.23
N LEU A 26 -3.85 -10.03 -1.52
CA LEU A 26 -5.12 -9.39 -1.22
C LEU A 26 -5.80 -8.86 -2.49
N SER A 27 -5.03 -8.27 -3.40
CA SER A 27 -5.53 -7.70 -4.66
C SER A 27 -6.10 -8.77 -5.60
N GLU A 28 -5.62 -10.01 -5.54
CA GLU A 28 -6.23 -11.14 -6.27
C GLU A 28 -7.68 -11.39 -5.87
N ILE A 29 -8.07 -11.04 -4.64
CA ILE A 29 -9.42 -11.25 -4.09
C ILE A 29 -10.26 -9.98 -4.24
N THR A 30 -9.67 -8.81 -3.95
CA THR A 30 -10.40 -7.53 -3.88
C THR A 30 -10.42 -6.76 -5.20
N GLY A 31 -9.62 -7.17 -6.17
CA GLY A 31 -9.27 -6.34 -7.32
C GLY A 31 -8.11 -5.40 -7.02
N GLU A 32 -7.47 -4.89 -8.07
CA GLU A 32 -6.36 -3.94 -7.93
C GLU A 32 -6.84 -2.56 -7.46
N PHE A 33 -6.02 -1.93 -6.62
CA PHE A 33 -6.19 -0.53 -6.22
C PHE A 33 -4.98 0.26 -6.72
N THR A 34 -5.22 1.17 -7.65
CA THR A 34 -4.18 1.90 -8.37
C THR A 34 -3.93 3.27 -7.75
N SER A 35 -2.82 3.90 -8.17
CA SER A 35 -2.54 5.30 -7.84
C SER A 35 -3.66 6.23 -8.33
N ASP A 36 -4.30 5.93 -9.46
CA ASP A 36 -5.40 6.74 -9.99
C ASP A 36 -6.66 6.63 -9.12
N ASP A 37 -6.96 5.46 -8.58
CA ASP A 37 -8.06 5.27 -7.62
C ASP A 37 -7.82 6.09 -6.34
N LEU A 38 -6.57 6.12 -5.87
CA LEU A 38 -6.16 6.92 -4.73
C LEU A 38 -6.31 8.42 -5.03
N LEU A 39 -5.79 8.89 -6.17
CA LEU A 39 -5.89 10.29 -6.57
C LEU A 39 -7.36 10.69 -6.76
N GLY A 40 -8.16 9.85 -7.40
CA GLY A 40 -9.61 10.04 -7.54
C GLY A 40 -10.29 10.20 -6.18
N ARG A 41 -9.95 9.36 -5.19
CA ARG A 41 -10.47 9.49 -3.81
C ARG A 41 -10.04 10.80 -3.15
N ILE A 42 -8.76 11.14 -3.19
CA ILE A 42 -8.24 12.38 -2.60
C ILE A 42 -8.96 13.59 -3.21
N PHE A 43 -9.10 13.61 -4.54
CA PHE A 43 -9.64 14.75 -5.26
C PHE A 43 -11.17 14.75 -5.43
N SER A 44 -11.86 13.66 -5.06
CA SER A 44 -13.33 13.54 -5.20
C SER A 44 -14.13 14.60 -4.44
N SER A 45 -13.53 15.22 -3.41
CA SER A 45 -14.15 16.28 -2.62
C SER A 45 -13.78 17.70 -3.07
N PHE A 46 -12.90 17.84 -4.06
CA PHE A 46 -12.53 19.14 -4.60
C PHE A 46 -13.61 19.53 -5.61
N CYS A 47 -14.29 20.66 -5.36
CA CYS A 47 -15.29 21.19 -6.28
C CYS A 47 -14.69 21.31 -7.69
N ILE A 48 -15.42 20.81 -8.69
CA ILE A 48 -15.04 20.93 -10.10
C ILE A 48 -14.84 22.43 -10.41
N GLY A 49 -13.61 22.84 -10.70
CA GLY A 49 -13.27 24.20 -11.10
C GLY A 49 -12.39 25.03 -10.15
N LYS A 50 -11.60 24.43 -9.25
CA LYS A 50 -10.46 25.13 -8.61
C LYS A 50 -9.17 24.93 -9.37
#